data_AF-A0A8S9DYJ9-F1
#
_entry.id   AF-A0A8S9DYJ9-F1
#
_cell.length_a   1.000
_cell.length_b   1.000
_cell.length_c   1.000
_cell.angle_alpha   90.00
_cell.angle_beta   90.00
_cell.angle_gamma   90.00
#
_symmetry.space_group_name_H-M   'P 1'
#
loop_
_entity.id
_entity.type
_entity.pdbx_description
1 polymer ?
#
loop_
_entity_poly.entity_id
_entity_poly.type
_entity_poly.pdbx_seq_one_letter_code
_entity_poly.pdbx_strand_id
1 'polypeptide(L)'
;MHLALLRAEAVDRDLPPKFLSAAKSLAQDLAVAGVELLGPVPAPMERRGGRYRAQLLVQAGRRADLHRLLTPWVPQLETVRLARKVRWSLDVDPQEMV
;
A
#
# COMPACT_ATOMS: atom_id res chain seq x y z
N MET A 1 10.22 -14.49 -4.66
CA MET A 1 9.64 -13.58 -3.66
C MET A 1 8.85 -12.54 -4.43
N HIS A 2 7.57 -12.34 -4.10
CA HIS A 2 6.69 -11.46 -4.85
C HIS A 2 6.36 -10.23 -4.01
N LEU A 3 6.42 -9.04 -4.61
CA LEU A 3 6.26 -7.78 -3.91
C LEU A 3 5.19 -6.92 -4.58
N ALA A 4 4.48 -6.16 -3.75
CA ALA A 4 3.67 -5.03 -4.18
C ALA A 4 3.92 -3.84 -3.24
N LEU A 5 4.02 -2.65 -3.80
CA LEU A 5 4.30 -1.42 -3.07
C LEU A 5 3.11 -0.47 -3.18
N LEU A 6 2.43 -0.24 -2.06
CA LEU A 6 1.40 0.79 -1.97
C LEU A 6 2.06 2.10 -1.54
N ARG A 7 2.04 3.10 -2.42
CA ARG A 7 2.57 4.45 -2.16
C ARG A 7 1.42 5.42 -1.94
N ALA A 8 1.62 6.37 -1.02
CA ALA A 8 0.68 7.46 -0.79
C ALA A 8 1.42 8.79 -0.62
N GLU A 9 0.86 9.86 -1.17
CA GLU A 9 1.37 11.22 -1.03
C GLU A 9 0.27 12.27 -0.84
N ALA A 10 0.55 13.28 -0.02
CA ALA A 10 -0.35 14.42 0.22
C ALA A 10 0.41 15.64 0.73
N VAL A 11 -0.22 16.82 0.67
CA VAL A 11 0.35 18.07 1.22
C VAL A 11 0.39 18.04 2.75
N ASP A 12 -0.59 17.38 3.37
CA ASP A 12 -0.62 17.17 4.82
C ASP A 12 0.22 15.93 5.18
N ARG A 13 1.17 16.12 6.10
CA ARG A 13 2.11 15.09 6.56
C ARG A 13 1.46 13.90 7.22
N ASP A 14 0.27 14.07 7.77
CA ASP A 14 -0.42 13.04 8.52
C ASP A 14 -1.25 12.12 7.62
N LEU A 15 -1.67 12.61 6.44
CA LEU A 15 -2.61 11.88 5.59
C LEU A 15 -2.02 10.60 4.98
N PRO A 16 -0.80 10.59 4.42
CA PRO A 16 -0.21 9.37 3.85
C PRO A 16 -0.08 8.22 4.86
N PRO A 17 0.53 8.39 6.05
CA PRO A 17 0.64 7.29 7.01
C PRO A 17 -0.72 6.87 7.57
N LYS A 18 -1.69 7.79 7.73
CA LYS A 18 -3.06 7.44 8.16
C LYS A 18 -3.79 6.59 7.11
N PHE A 19 -3.71 6.95 5.83
CA PHE A 19 -4.27 6.16 4.74
C PHE A 19 -3.64 4.76 4.67
N LEU A 20 -2.32 4.67 4.72
CA LEU A 20 -1.62 3.39 4.65
C LEU A 20 -1.87 2.50 5.87
N SER A 21 -2.09 3.09 7.05
CA SER A 21 -2.50 2.34 8.24
C SER A 21 -3.88 1.74 8.08
N ALA A 22 -4.84 2.49 7.51
CA ALA A 22 -6.17 1.97 7.18
C ALA A 22 -6.08 0.86 6.10
N ALA A 23 -5.26 1.06 5.07
CA ALA A 23 -5.00 0.05 4.05
C ALA A 23 -4.41 -1.24 4.64
N LYS A 24 -3.47 -1.12 5.58
CA LYS A 24 -2.88 -2.26 6.30
C LYS A 24 -3.94 -3.02 7.10
N SER A 25 -4.82 -2.33 7.82
CA SER A 25 -5.92 -2.96 8.56
C SER A 25 -6.82 -3.79 7.64
N LEU A 26 -7.24 -3.22 6.50
CA LEU A 26 -8.05 -3.94 5.51
C LEU A 26 -7.35 -5.20 4.98
N ALA A 27 -6.03 -5.12 4.73
CA ALA A 27 -5.25 -6.29 4.30
C ALA A 27 -5.17 -7.37 5.40
N GLN A 28 -5.07 -6.96 6.67
CA GLN A 28 -5.05 -7.88 7.81
C GLN A 28 -6.40 -8.57 8.02
N ASP A 29 -7.51 -7.85 7.80
CA ASP A 29 -8.87 -8.40 7.90
C ASP A 29 -9.15 -9.49 6.84
N LEU A 30 -8.44 -9.46 5.70
CA LEU A 30 -8.50 -10.52 4.68
C LEU A 30 -7.76 -11.80 5.08
N ALA A 31 -6.91 -11.76 6.11
CA ALA A 31 -6.25 -12.91 6.73
C ALA A 31 -5.56 -13.88 5.75
N VAL A 32 -4.97 -13.37 4.67
CA VAL A 32 -4.28 -14.21 3.68
C VAL A 32 -2.95 -14.72 4.23
N ALA A 33 -2.85 -16.03 4.44
CA ALA A 33 -1.63 -16.68 4.91
C ALA A 33 -0.48 -16.55 3.90
N GLY A 34 0.75 -16.42 4.42
CA GLY A 34 1.96 -16.33 3.58
C GLY A 34 2.21 -14.94 3.00
N VAL A 35 1.46 -13.92 3.45
CA VAL A 35 1.64 -12.51 3.12
C VAL A 35 2.13 -11.75 4.35
N GLU A 36 3.13 -10.91 4.18
CA GLU A 36 3.64 -10.00 5.19
C GLU A 36 3.49 -8.54 4.76
N LEU A 37 3.18 -7.68 5.73
CA LEU A 37 2.91 -6.25 5.53
C LEU A 37 3.94 -5.43 6.32
N LEU A 38 4.86 -4.78 5.61
CA LEU A 38 5.96 -4.00 6.18
C LEU A 38 5.71 -2.50 6.04
N GLY A 39 5.73 -1.78 7.16
CA GLY A 39 5.37 -0.37 7.25
C GLY A 39 3.99 -0.14 7.90
N PRO A 40 3.38 1.05 7.71
CA PRO A 40 3.81 2.12 6.81
C PRO A 40 5.12 2.79 7.24
N VAL A 41 5.98 3.09 6.27
CA VAL A 41 7.25 3.79 6.50
C VAL A 41 7.15 5.19 5.87
N PRO A 42 7.39 6.27 6.63
CA PRO A 42 7.49 7.60 6.05
C PRO A 42 8.73 7.66 5.17
N ALA A 43 8.59 8.20 3.96
CA ALA A 43 9.77 8.57 3.20
C ALA A 43 10.41 9.80 3.89
N PRO A 44 11.73 9.83 4.09
CA PRO A 44 12.40 11.01 4.63
C PRO A 44 11.99 12.24 3.77
N MET A 45 11.47 13.26 4.44
CA MET A 45 10.73 14.40 3.88
C MET A 45 11.33 15.02 2.60
N GLU A 46 10.45 15.57 1.77
CA GLU A 46 10.78 16.23 0.51
C GLU A 46 11.82 17.36 0.65
N ARG A 47 12.86 17.27 -0.17
CA ARG A 47 13.65 18.44 -0.60
C ARG A 47 12.97 19.25 -1.71
N ARG A 48 11.88 18.79 -2.33
CA ARG A 48 11.16 19.45 -3.45
C ARG A 48 9.69 19.02 -3.55
N GLY A 49 8.74 19.93 -3.35
CA GLY A 49 7.33 19.74 -3.79
C GLY A 49 6.21 20.11 -2.81
N GLY A 50 6.48 20.30 -1.53
CA GLY A 50 5.46 20.56 -0.48
C GLY A 50 4.55 19.38 -0.13
N ARG A 51 4.88 18.15 -0.51
CA ARG A 51 4.16 16.89 -0.24
C ARG A 51 4.96 15.93 0.63
N TYR A 52 4.24 15.17 1.44
CA TYR A 52 4.77 14.10 2.26
C TYR A 52 4.43 12.78 1.60
N ARG A 53 5.37 11.83 1.66
CA ARG A 53 5.24 10.51 1.06
C ARG A 53 5.42 9.43 2.11
N ALA A 54 4.66 8.36 1.97
CA ALA A 54 4.82 7.15 2.77
C ALA A 54 4.52 5.93 1.89
N GLN A 55 4.98 4.77 2.34
CA GLN A 55 4.79 3.52 1.61
C GLN A 55 4.51 2.33 2.54
N LEU A 56 3.74 1.37 2.05
CA LEU A 56 3.47 0.08 2.65
C LEU A 56 3.93 -1.00 1.66
N LEU A 57 4.86 -1.86 2.09
CA LEU A 57 5.35 -2.97 1.31
C LEU A 57 4.55 -4.22 1.67
N VAL A 58 4.03 -4.90 0.65
CA VAL A 58 3.37 -6.19 0.75
C VAL A 58 4.30 -7.22 0.11
N GLN A 59 4.64 -8.27 0.85
CA GLN A 59 5.49 -9.35 0.34
C GLN A 59 4.84 -10.71 0.55
N ALA A 60 5.04 -11.62 -0.39
CA ALA A 60 4.59 -13.00 -0.27
C ALA A 60 5.65 -13.98 -0.78
N GLY A 61 5.70 -15.15 -0.14
CA GLY A 61 6.55 -16.25 -0.58
C GLY A 61 6.08 -16.87 -1.90
N ARG A 62 4.77 -16.82 -2.18
CA ARG A 62 4.14 -17.34 -3.40
C ARG A 62 3.30 -16.29 -4.09
N ARG A 63 3.35 -16.29 -5.43
CA ARG A 63 2.53 -15.43 -6.28
C ARG A 63 1.04 -15.51 -5.95
N ALA A 64 0.53 -16.74 -5.81
CA ALA A 64 -0.88 -16.99 -5.59
C ALA A 64 -1.39 -16.32 -4.30
N ASP A 65 -0.56 -16.23 -3.26
CA ASP A 65 -0.94 -15.60 -2.00
C ASP A 65 -0.98 -14.07 -2.14
N LEU A 66 -0.04 -13.47 -2.88
CA LEU A 66 -0.07 -12.04 -3.20
C LEU A 66 -1.33 -11.69 -3.98
N HIS A 67 -1.65 -12.42 -5.06
CA HIS A 67 -2.86 -12.18 -5.85
C HIS A 67 -4.14 -12.37 -5.04
N ARG A 68 -4.19 -13.43 -4.20
CA ARG A 68 -5.35 -13.67 -3.31
C ARG A 68 -5.61 -12.50 -2.36
N LEU A 69 -4.58 -11.81 -1.90
CA LEU A 69 -4.73 -10.57 -1.14
C LEU A 69 -5.13 -9.40 -2.05
N LEU A 70 -4.38 -9.14 -3.12
CA LEU A 70 -4.53 -7.93 -3.93
C LEU A 70 -5.91 -7.83 -4.60
N THR A 71 -6.48 -8.95 -5.07
CA THR A 71 -7.77 -8.98 -5.78
C THR A 71 -8.92 -8.36 -4.96
N PRO A 72 -9.21 -8.79 -3.72
CA PRO A 72 -10.20 -8.14 -2.87
C PRO A 72 -9.70 -6.84 -2.21
N TRP A 73 -8.38 -6.69 -1.98
CA TRP A 73 -7.84 -5.54 -1.26
C TRP A 73 -7.87 -4.24 -2.08
N VAL A 74 -7.47 -4.28 -3.36
CA VAL A 74 -7.39 -3.08 -4.21
C VAL A 74 -8.73 -2.33 -4.32
N PRO A 75 -9.87 -2.99 -4.61
CA PRO A 75 -11.16 -2.31 -4.62
C PRO A 75 -11.55 -1.70 -3.26
N GLN A 76 -11.16 -2.34 -2.15
CA GLN A 76 -11.44 -1.81 -0.82
C GLN A 76 -10.67 -0.52 -0.52
N LEU A 77 -9.45 -0.36 -1.08
CA LEU A 77 -8.68 0.88 -0.93
C LEU A 77 -9.45 2.10 -1.43
N GLU A 78 -10.21 1.96 -2.52
CA GLU A 78 -11.02 3.04 -3.10
C GLU A 78 -12.18 3.45 -2.18
N THR A 79 -12.66 2.53 -1.34
CA THR A 79 -13.74 2.80 -0.37
C THR A 79 -13.26 3.55 0.87
N VAL A 80 -11.96 3.58 1.12
CA VAL A 80 -11.37 4.29 2.26
C VAL A 80 -11.61 5.79 2.09
N ARG A 81 -12.27 6.44 3.05
CA ARG A 81 -12.55 7.89 3.01
C ARG A 81 -11.31 8.75 2.76
N LEU A 82 -10.14 8.32 3.26
CA LEU A 82 -8.86 8.99 3.08
C LEU A 82 -8.28 8.85 1.66
N ALA A 83 -8.70 7.85 0.87
CA ALA A 83 -8.20 7.62 -0.50
C ALA A 83 -8.44 8.83 -1.41
N ARG A 84 -9.49 9.62 -1.17
CA ARG A 84 -9.79 10.86 -1.91
C ARG A 84 -8.91 12.05 -1.49
N LYS A 85 -8.20 11.93 -0.36
CA LYS A 85 -7.36 13.00 0.22
C LYS A 85 -5.86 12.78 -0.02
N VAL A 86 -5.48 11.61 -0.53
CA VAL A 86 -4.11 11.27 -0.89
C VAL A 86 -4.05 10.90 -2.37
N ARG A 87 -2.92 11.16 -3.02
CA ARG A 87 -2.61 10.49 -4.29
C ARG A 87 -1.92 9.19 -3.94
N TRP A 88 -2.46 8.07 -4.40
CA TRP A 88 -1.90 6.75 -4.11
C TRP A 88 -1.71 5.94 -5.40
N SER A 89 -0.78 4.99 -5.35
CA SER A 89 -0.52 4.03 -6.44
C SER A 89 -0.11 2.69 -5.84
N LEU A 90 -0.47 1.60 -6.53
CA LEU A 90 0.00 0.26 -6.21
C LEU A 90 0.90 -0.22 -7.35
N ASP A 91 2.17 -0.46 -7.05
CA ASP A 91 3.13 -1.02 -8.00
C ASP A 91 3.31 -2.50 -7.66
N VAL A 92 2.95 -3.39 -8.58
CA VAL A 92 3.17 -4.83 -8.45
C VAL A 92 4.33 -5.19 -9.37
N ASP A 93 5.35 -5.91 -8.87
CA ASP A 93 6.56 -6.18 -9.64
C ASP A 93 6.24 -6.80 -11.03
N PRO A 94 6.71 -6.22 -12.14
CA PRO A 94 6.37 -6.65 -13.50
C PRO A 94 6.98 -7.99 -13.92
N GLN A 95 7.77 -8.66 -13.07
CA GLN A 95 8.05 -10.10 -13.23
C GLN A 95 6.76 -10.95 -13.27
N GLU A 96 5.62 -10.30 -13.02
CA GLU A 96 4.31 -10.88 -12.91
C GLU A 96 3.47 -10.96 -14.20
N MET A 97 3.96 -10.53 -15.38
CA MET A 97 3.15 -10.51 -16.60
C MET A 97 3.78 -11.30 -17.76
N VAL A 98 4.09 -12.58 -17.54
CA VAL A 98 4.37 -13.59 -18.58
C VAL A 98 3.75 -14.91 -18.18
#